data_AF-W4V9X3-F1
#
_entry.id   AF-W4V9X3-F1
#
_cell.length_a   1.000
_cell.length_b   1.000
_cell.length_c   1.000
_cell.angle_alpha   90.00
_cell.angle_beta   90.00
_cell.angle_gamma   90.00
#
_symmetry.space_group_name_H-M   'P 1'
#
loop_
_entity.id
_entity.type
_entity.pdbx_description
1 polymer ?
#
loop_
_entity_poly.entity_id
_entity_poly.type
_entity_poly.pdbx_seq_one_letter_code
_entity_poly.pdbx_strand_id
1 'polypeptide(L)'
;MREKARIPFSGDVTIESVMKGYEDYFEIPCLAEKIEYEDYALIAGWSGDISKINRALDVVKSSLKSWPEERYFKKFGGFDNWFATLEKRVMDKDMLHSIVETQIAQLKVEKLPVRNLII
;
A
#
# COMPACT_ATOMS: atom_id res chain seq x y z
N MET A 1 11.92 20.78 -1.23
CA MET A 1 10.45 20.88 -1.08
C MET A 1 9.98 19.61 -0.40
N ARG A 2 9.11 19.68 0.62
CA ARG A 2 8.44 18.46 1.11
C ARG A 2 7.45 18.04 0.03
N GLU A 3 7.65 16.88 -0.57
CA GLU A 3 6.64 16.28 -1.45
C GLU A 3 5.33 16.19 -0.66
N LYS A 4 4.28 16.81 -1.19
CA LYS A 4 2.95 16.68 -0.59
C LYS A 4 2.45 15.27 -0.89
N ALA A 5 1.78 14.66 0.09
CA ALA A 5 1.11 13.38 -0.15
C ALA A 5 0.11 13.52 -1.31
N ARG A 6 0.06 12.53 -2.21
CA ARG A 6 -0.88 12.50 -3.34
C ARG A 6 -2.33 12.42 -2.86
N ILE A 7 -2.56 11.75 -1.73
CA ILE A 7 -3.86 11.64 -1.07
C ILE A 7 -3.83 12.52 0.20
N PRO A 8 -4.62 13.60 0.26
CA PRO A 8 -4.67 14.46 1.44
C PRO A 8 -5.50 13.82 2.55
N PHE A 9 -4.96 13.85 3.78
CA PHE A 9 -5.67 13.44 4.99
C PHE A 9 -5.73 14.62 5.98
N SER A 10 -6.78 14.67 6.80
CA SER A 10 -6.93 15.69 7.85
C SER A 10 -7.36 15.05 9.17
N GLY A 11 -6.77 15.52 10.27
CA GLY A 11 -7.08 15.03 11.61
C GLY A 11 -6.43 13.67 11.91
N ASP A 12 -7.08 12.92 12.78
CA ASP A 12 -6.64 11.60 13.20
C ASP A 12 -6.89 10.56 12.12
N VAL A 13 -5.82 9.91 11.63
CA VAL A 13 -5.90 8.96 10.51
C VAL A 13 -5.77 7.53 11.03
N THR A 14 -6.76 6.69 10.73
CA THR A 14 -6.71 5.24 10.96
C THR A 14 -6.25 4.51 9.69
N ILE A 15 -5.78 3.25 9.82
CA ILE A 15 -5.43 2.41 8.67
C ILE A 15 -6.62 2.28 7.72
N GLU A 16 -7.83 2.11 8.26
CA GLU A 16 -9.07 2.03 7.49
C GLU A 16 -9.32 3.31 6.69
N SER A 17 -9.05 4.48 7.29
CA SER A 17 -9.20 5.77 6.62
C SER A 17 -8.19 5.92 5.48
N VAL A 18 -6.95 5.45 5.67
CA VAL A 18 -5.93 5.44 4.61
C VAL A 18 -6.36 4.52 3.47
N MET A 19 -6.74 3.28 3.79
CA MET A 19 -7.18 2.31 2.79
C MET A 19 -8.40 2.81 2.01
N LYS A 20 -9.38 3.41 2.68
CA LYS A 20 -10.54 4.02 2.03
C LYS A 20 -10.15 5.17 1.11
N GLY A 21 -9.18 6.00 1.51
CA GLY A 21 -8.65 7.06 0.67
C GLY A 21 -8.02 6.56 -0.63
N TYR A 22 -7.31 5.43 -0.59
CA TYR A 22 -6.82 4.77 -1.81
C TYR A 22 -7.95 4.21 -2.67
N GLU A 23 -8.94 3.54 -2.07
CA GLU A 23 -10.10 3.03 -2.80
C GLU A 23 -10.84 4.17 -3.52
N ASP A 24 -11.10 5.30 -2.84
CA ASP A 24 -11.72 6.49 -3.43
C ASP A 24 -10.86 7.11 -4.54
N TYR A 25 -9.54 7.09 -4.38
CA TYR A 25 -8.61 7.56 -5.40
C TYR A 25 -8.65 6.68 -6.66
N PHE A 26 -8.85 5.36 -6.51
CA PHE A 26 -8.97 4.42 -7.62
C PHE A 26 -10.28 4.58 -8.41
N GLU A 27 -11.34 5.11 -7.79
CA GLU A 27 -12.59 5.43 -8.48
C GLU A 27 -12.44 6.60 -9.46
N ILE A 28 -11.40 7.42 -9.32
CA ILE A 28 -11.14 8.54 -10.22
C ILE A 28 -10.43 8.03 -11.49
N PRO A 29 -11.08 8.10 -12.67
CA PRO A 29 -10.50 7.55 -13.89
C PRO A 29 -9.15 8.18 -14.23
N CYS A 30 -8.21 7.34 -14.66
CA CYS A 30 -6.88 7.73 -15.16
C CYS A 30 -5.95 8.42 -14.14
N LEU A 31 -6.32 8.47 -12.86
CA LEU A 31 -5.52 9.17 -11.84
C LEU A 31 -4.53 8.24 -11.11
N ALA A 32 -4.90 6.97 -10.95
CA ALA A 32 -4.08 5.98 -10.26
C ALA A 32 -3.00 5.39 -11.17
N GLU A 33 -1.78 5.29 -10.66
CA GLU A 33 -0.69 4.56 -11.29
C GLU A 33 -0.46 3.23 -10.55
N LYS A 34 0.38 2.37 -11.13
CA LYS A 34 0.74 1.06 -10.55
C LYS A 34 1.25 1.19 -9.10
N ILE A 35 1.90 2.30 -8.75
CA ILE A 35 2.52 2.49 -7.45
C ILE A 35 1.47 2.68 -6.35
N GLU A 36 0.36 3.38 -6.60
CA GLU A 36 -0.69 3.55 -5.59
C GLU A 36 -1.38 2.21 -5.24
N TYR A 37 -1.56 1.34 -6.23
CA TYR A 37 -2.05 -0.02 -6.00
C TYR A 37 -1.07 -0.86 -5.17
N GLU A 38 0.24 -0.69 -5.41
CA GLU A 38 1.29 -1.36 -4.64
C GLU A 38 1.29 -0.87 -3.19
N ASP A 39 1.25 0.45 -2.97
CA ASP A 39 1.20 1.06 -1.65
C ASP A 39 -0.04 0.62 -0.85
N TYR A 40 -1.22 0.63 -1.49
CA TYR A 40 -2.46 0.17 -0.88
C TYR A 40 -2.35 -1.27 -0.35
N ALA A 41 -1.78 -2.18 -1.15
CA ALA A 41 -1.56 -3.57 -0.73
C ALA A 41 -0.52 -3.68 0.41
N LEU A 42 0.55 -2.90 0.38
CA LEU A 42 1.57 -2.89 1.43
C LEU A 42 1.04 -2.33 2.76
N ILE A 43 0.18 -1.32 2.71
CA ILE A 43 -0.51 -0.76 3.89
C ILE A 43 -1.45 -1.81 4.49
N ALA A 44 -2.18 -2.55 3.65
CA ALA A 44 -2.98 -3.68 4.11
C ALA A 44 -2.11 -4.75 4.77
N GLY A 45 -0.96 -5.10 4.16
CA GLY A 45 0.05 -5.99 4.72
C GLY A 45 0.53 -5.56 6.10
N TRP A 46 0.84 -4.27 6.25
CA TRP A 46 1.31 -3.70 7.51
C TRP A 46 0.28 -3.80 8.64
N SER A 47 -1.02 -3.76 8.31
CA SER A 47 -2.08 -3.97 9.31
C SER A 47 -2.04 -5.37 9.95
N GLY A 48 -1.50 -6.37 9.23
CA GLY A 48 -1.50 -7.77 9.64
C GLY A 48 -2.87 -8.45 9.63
N ASP A 49 -3.93 -7.75 9.19
CA ASP A 49 -5.27 -8.31 9.04
C ASP A 49 -5.40 -9.03 7.70
N ILE A 50 -5.43 -10.36 7.74
CA ILE A 50 -5.52 -11.23 6.56
C ILE A 50 -6.73 -10.89 5.68
N SER A 51 -7.86 -10.48 6.27
CA SER A 51 -9.05 -10.12 5.49
C SER A 51 -8.82 -8.86 4.67
N LYS A 52 -8.13 -7.87 5.26
CA LYS A 52 -7.74 -6.63 4.56
C LYS A 52 -6.70 -6.91 3.48
N ILE A 53 -5.73 -7.77 3.77
CA ILE A 53 -4.69 -8.18 2.80
C ILE A 53 -5.32 -8.84 1.58
N ASN A 54 -6.19 -9.83 1.78
CA ASN A 54 -6.84 -10.54 0.68
C ASN A 54 -7.70 -9.60 -0.17
N ARG A 55 -8.52 -8.75 0.47
CA ARG A 55 -9.29 -7.72 -0.23
C ARG A 55 -8.38 -6.80 -1.06
N ALA A 56 -7.27 -6.35 -0.48
CA ALA A 56 -6.39 -5.43 -1.16
C ALA A 56 -5.73 -6.08 -2.39
N LEU A 57 -5.24 -7.32 -2.24
CA LEU A 57 -4.69 -8.11 -3.34
C LEU A 57 -5.72 -8.34 -4.45
N ASP A 58 -6.98 -8.62 -4.11
CA ASP A 58 -8.06 -8.79 -5.09
C ASP A 58 -8.35 -7.51 -5.87
N VAL A 59 -8.39 -6.35 -5.20
CA VAL A 59 -8.55 -5.03 -5.83
C VAL A 59 -7.38 -4.75 -6.79
N VAL A 60 -6.14 -4.96 -6.35
CA VAL A 60 -4.95 -4.77 -7.20
C VAL A 60 -5.00 -5.68 -8.42
N LYS A 61 -5.32 -6.97 -8.21
CA LYS A 61 -5.37 -7.96 -9.29
C LYS A 61 -6.44 -7.64 -10.31
N SER A 62 -7.66 -7.36 -9.85
CA SER A 62 -8.79 -7.03 -10.74
C SER A 62 -8.56 -5.74 -11.52
N SER A 63 -7.91 -4.74 -10.89
CA SER A 63 -7.66 -3.44 -11.52
C SER A 63 -6.51 -3.47 -12.54
N LEU A 64 -5.43 -4.21 -12.24
CA LEU A 64 -4.19 -4.12 -12.99
C LEU A 64 -3.96 -5.28 -13.97
N LYS A 65 -4.64 -6.42 -13.83
CA LYS A 65 -4.42 -7.58 -14.71
C LYS A 65 -4.69 -7.29 -16.18
N SER A 66 -5.58 -6.34 -16.48
CA SER A 66 -5.91 -5.92 -17.85
C SER A 66 -4.92 -4.89 -18.42
N TRP A 67 -3.98 -4.38 -17.62
CA TRP A 67 -3.06 -3.33 -18.07
C TRP A 67 -2.01 -3.88 -19.03
N PRO A 68 -1.53 -3.07 -19.99
CA PRO A 68 -0.52 -3.50 -20.97
C PRO A 68 0.77 -4.01 -20.31
N GLU A 69 1.01 -5.32 -20.41
CA GLU A 69 2.14 -5.98 -19.75
C GLU A 69 3.50 -5.43 -20.18
N GLU A 70 3.68 -5.22 -21.47
CA GLU A 70 4.90 -4.66 -22.06
C GLU A 70 5.27 -3.28 -21.50
N ARG A 71 4.27 -2.51 -21.06
CA ARG A 71 4.48 -1.17 -20.50
C ARG A 71 4.78 -1.20 -19.01
N TYR A 72 4.02 -1.97 -18.23
CA TYR A 72 4.04 -1.87 -16.77
C TYR A 72 4.77 -3.01 -16.08
N PHE A 73 4.79 -4.20 -16.69
CA PHE A 73 5.22 -5.44 -16.03
C PHE A 73 6.40 -6.16 -16.68
N LYS A 74 6.81 -5.75 -17.90
CA LYS A 74 7.95 -6.33 -18.63
C LYS A 74 9.22 -6.47 -17.78
N LYS A 75 9.57 -5.41 -17.02
CA LYS A 75 10.77 -5.40 -16.17
C LYS A 75 10.72 -6.38 -15.00
N PHE A 76 9.54 -6.88 -14.67
CA PHE A 76 9.32 -7.88 -13.62
C PHE A 76 9.12 -9.29 -14.20
N GLY A 77 9.28 -9.48 -15.52
CA GLY A 77 8.99 -10.75 -16.19
C GLY A 77 7.50 -11.05 -16.28
N GLY A 78 6.65 -10.01 -16.32
CA GLY A 78 5.20 -10.14 -16.50
C GLY A 78 4.38 -9.86 -15.24
N PHE A 79 3.07 -9.73 -15.42
CA PHE A 79 2.14 -9.34 -14.34
C PHE A 79 2.17 -10.35 -13.19
N ASP A 80 2.10 -11.65 -13.50
CA ASP A 80 2.02 -12.70 -12.48
C ASP A 80 3.27 -12.76 -11.59
N ASN A 81 4.47 -12.54 -12.17
CA ASN A 81 5.73 -12.50 -11.42
C ASN A 81 5.81 -11.27 -10.51
N TRP A 82 5.36 -10.11 -11.00
CA TRP A 82 5.24 -8.91 -10.18
C TRP A 82 4.25 -9.12 -9.03
N PHE A 83 3.07 -9.66 -9.33
CA PHE A 83 2.00 -9.88 -8.36
C PHE A 83 2.40 -10.90 -7.29
N ALA A 84 3.03 -12.02 -7.67
CA ALA A 84 3.55 -13.00 -6.72
C ALA A 84 4.64 -12.41 -5.79
N THR A 85 5.42 -11.46 -6.29
CA THR A 85 6.39 -10.72 -5.46
C THR A 85 5.68 -9.81 -4.47
N LEU A 86 4.61 -9.14 -4.91
CA LEU A 86 3.77 -8.32 -4.02
C LEU A 86 3.10 -9.17 -2.94
N GLU A 87 2.51 -10.32 -3.30
CA GLU A 87 1.91 -11.28 -2.36
C GLU A 87 2.89 -11.70 -1.26
N LYS A 88 4.15 -12.00 -1.61
CA LYS A 88 5.19 -12.31 -0.61
C LYS A 88 5.49 -11.14 0.31
N ARG A 89 5.58 -9.92 -0.24
CA ARG A 89 5.91 -8.70 0.53
C ARG A 89 4.80 -8.31 1.50
N VAL A 90 3.54 -8.41 1.10
CA VAL A 90 2.42 -8.06 2.00
C VAL A 90 2.25 -9.05 3.14
N MET A 91 2.76 -10.28 2.99
CA MET A 91 2.76 -11.31 4.03
C MET A 91 3.98 -11.23 4.96
N ASP A 92 5.02 -10.50 4.58
CA ASP A 92 6.25 -10.33 5.37
C ASP A 92 6.12 -9.15 6.33
N LYS A 93 5.42 -9.40 7.45
CA LYS A 93 5.15 -8.38 8.46
C LYS A 93 6.43 -7.79 9.07
N ASP A 94 7.45 -8.62 9.28
CA ASP A 94 8.71 -8.20 9.90
C ASP A 94 9.46 -7.23 8.99
N MET A 95 9.51 -7.52 7.69
CA MET A 95 10.07 -6.58 6.70
C MET A 95 9.31 -5.25 6.69
N LEU A 96 7.98 -5.29 6.65
CA LEU A 96 7.15 -4.08 6.62
C LEU A 96 7.34 -3.21 7.87
N HIS A 97 7.40 -3.84 9.05
CA HIS A 97 7.69 -3.14 10.30
C HIS A 97 9.09 -2.52 10.30
N SER A 98 10.11 -3.25 9.84
CA SER A 98 11.49 -2.77 9.77
C SER A 98 11.65 -1.57 8.82
N ILE A 99 10.95 -1.56 7.68
CA ILE A 99 10.91 -0.42 6.75
C ILE A 99 10.37 0.82 7.47
N VAL A 100 9.26 0.66 8.19
CA VAL A 100 8.62 1.76 8.91
C VAL A 100 9.53 2.30 10.02
N GLU A 101 10.15 1.44 10.82
CA GLU A 101 11.14 1.80 11.85
C GLU A 101 12.32 2.59 11.27
N THR A 102 12.85 2.13 10.14
CA THR A 102 13.93 2.82 9.43
C THR A 102 13.48 4.21 8.97
N GLN A 103 12.27 4.33 8.42
CA GLN A 103 11.72 5.60 7.96
C GLN A 103 11.49 6.59 9.11
N ILE A 104 11.01 6.12 10.27
CA ILE A 104 10.85 6.95 11.48
C ILE A 104 12.18 7.51 11.95
N ALA A 105 13.21 6.66 11.99
CA ALA A 105 14.56 7.07 12.36
C ALA A 105 15.10 8.16 11.41
N GLN A 106 14.88 8.00 10.10
CA GLN A 106 15.27 9.01 9.09
C GLN A 106 14.54 10.34 9.27
N LEU A 107 13.25 10.28 9.61
CA LEU A 107 12.42 11.47 9.83
C LEU A 107 12.68 12.14 11.19
N LYS A 108 13.56 11.57 12.02
CA LYS A 108 13.88 12.02 13.40
C LYS A 108 12.63 12.16 14.29
N VAL A 109 11.62 11.34 14.04
CA VAL A 109 10.46 11.23 14.93
C VAL A 109 10.83 10.25 16.03
N GLU A 110 10.62 10.60 17.29
CA GLU A 110 11.09 9.77 18.42
C GLU A 110 10.40 8.41 18.45
N LYS A 111 9.10 8.34 18.10
CA LYS A 111 8.30 7.12 17.95
C LYS A 111 7.14 7.39 16.98
N LEU A 112 6.58 6.34 16.38
CA LEU A 112 5.22 6.45 15.86
C LEU A 112 4.27 6.78 17.02
N PRO A 113 3.22 7.58 16.79
CA PRO A 113 2.10 7.62 17.71
C PRO A 113 1.47 6.22 17.73
N VAL A 114 1.90 5.38 18.69
CA VAL A 114 1.29 4.07 18.94
C VAL A 114 -0.10 4.33 19.48
N ARG A 115 -1.14 3.96 18.73
CA ARG A 115 -2.49 3.85 19.27
C ARG A 115 -2.63 2.48 19.91
N ASN A 116 -2.87 2.45 21.21
CA ASN A 116 -3.46 1.29 21.85
C ASN A 116 -4.82 1.05 21.17
N LEU A 117 -4.96 -0.05 20.44
CA LEU A 117 -6.26 -0.53 20.02
C LEU A 117 -7.05 -0.83 21.30
N ILE A 118 -8.05 -0.01 21.59
CA ILE A 118 -9.06 -0.35 22.60
C ILE A 118 -9.91 -1.44 21.93
N ILE A 119 -9.68 -2.69 22.33
CA ILE A 119 -10.52 -3.85 21.97
C ILE A 119 -11.71 -3.87 22.93
#